data_AF-A0A8K0WD95-F1
#
_entry.id   AF-A0A8K0WD95-F1
#
_cell.length_a   1.000
_cell.length_b   1.000
_cell.length_c   1.000
_cell.angle_alpha   90.00
_cell.angle_beta   90.00
_cell.angle_gamma   90.00
#
_symmetry.space_group_name_H-M   'P 1'
#
loop_
_entity.id
_entity.type
_entity.pdbx_description
1 polymer ?
#
loop_
_entity_poly.entity_id
_entity_poly.type
_entity_poly.pdbx_seq_one_letter_code
_entity_poly.pdbx_strand_id
1 'polypeptide(L)'
;RPEHSLYEGLGPMPLICNAMLPILAILIAAKALRSCDTLEDLLAIEPPEGEMIHLEWRAGILEEPFFRSMSSRRTHGSIETAMALGKRLRGLGFRAGYARPPTVHNFRAEGLYWINQLYSVAQRMKRAGQRDANTYNNHYMPNNSGTDGQGTYFGTEVRSVSLLAEKKEALQNSPKFVAIEEELTRLRRQENKKSTSRRKQLYEKKRKLADQELREWQNTQPRRPIAVPGEKDLPCYHRSLFNRVRFLIPERDRLAENLFETDILRSSTGLQVLRDMIALCETDTEVKFRPGLEPSLCQCGKSTRRRKLPESSCVAKDLKPTYDWKHVYSCFKNSCSGFAELCFMCNEWVVGEQQWSDHCRTHLDCPETLPVYCDPLTYGGVLATAGYCVFCMSEPSLAPEIRLHQFLDRYSWRDHVYRHFQTYVQTVEAGKPAPCPHPHRQCDINLETAKQLEFHLLD
;
A
#
# COMPACT_ATOMS: atom_id res chain seq x y z
N ARG A 1 16.51 -24.43 -21.46
CA ARG A 1 15.72 -23.56 -20.55
C ARG A 1 14.75 -22.77 -21.43
N PRO A 2 13.50 -22.47 -21.03
CA PRO A 2 12.65 -21.65 -21.86
C PRO A 2 13.24 -20.24 -21.95
N GLU A 3 13.54 -19.82 -23.17
CA GLU A 3 13.87 -18.42 -23.48
C GLU A 3 12.55 -17.66 -23.60
N HIS A 4 12.42 -16.62 -22.80
CA HIS A 4 11.25 -15.75 -22.83
C HIS A 4 11.71 -14.37 -23.27
N SER A 5 11.35 -14.01 -24.50
CA SER A 5 11.51 -12.64 -24.97
C SER A 5 10.61 -11.73 -24.15
N LEU A 6 11.19 -10.64 -23.67
CA LEU A 6 10.46 -9.52 -23.11
C LEU A 6 10.37 -8.46 -24.21
N TYR A 7 9.21 -7.85 -24.33
CA TYR A 7 8.95 -6.84 -25.35
C TYR A 7 8.58 -5.54 -24.66
N GLU A 8 9.09 -4.42 -25.16
CA GLU A 8 8.73 -3.08 -24.67
C GLU A 8 7.23 -2.76 -24.89
N GLY A 9 6.56 -3.52 -25.76
CA GLY A 9 5.21 -3.26 -26.23
C GLY A 9 5.23 -2.46 -27.54
N LEU A 10 4.30 -2.77 -28.45
CA LEU A 10 4.24 -2.12 -29.78
C LEU A 10 3.36 -0.86 -29.80
N GLY A 11 2.67 -0.55 -28.69
CA GLY A 11 1.78 0.59 -28.61
C GLY A 11 1.53 1.03 -27.16
N PRO A 12 0.82 2.16 -26.96
CA PRO A 12 0.53 2.70 -25.65
C PRO A 12 -0.25 1.70 -24.79
N MET A 13 0.12 1.61 -23.52
CA MET A 13 -0.59 0.80 -22.52
C MET A 13 -0.40 1.41 -21.13
N PRO A 14 -1.25 1.07 -20.14
CA PRO A 14 -0.99 1.44 -18.76
C PRO A 14 0.43 1.04 -18.38
N LEU A 15 1.27 1.98 -17.95
CA LEU A 15 2.70 1.72 -17.71
C LEU A 15 2.90 0.61 -16.66
N ILE A 16 2.00 0.46 -15.69
CA ILE A 16 1.97 -0.65 -14.73
C ILE A 16 1.92 -2.04 -15.37
N CYS A 17 1.41 -2.16 -16.60
CA CYS A 17 1.35 -3.40 -17.36
C CYS A 17 2.62 -3.68 -18.17
N ASN A 18 3.57 -2.73 -18.22
CA ASN A 18 4.81 -2.90 -18.97
C ASN A 18 5.82 -3.72 -18.15
N ALA A 19 5.99 -4.98 -18.53
CA ALA A 19 6.87 -5.91 -17.83
C ALA A 19 8.37 -5.54 -17.91
N MET A 20 8.78 -4.68 -18.85
CA MET A 20 10.17 -4.25 -18.99
C MET A 20 10.58 -3.27 -17.89
N LEU A 21 9.68 -2.40 -17.42
CA LEU A 21 9.99 -1.37 -16.44
C LEU A 21 10.70 -1.90 -15.19
N PRO A 22 10.12 -2.86 -14.42
CA PRO A 22 10.80 -3.37 -13.22
C PRO A 22 12.08 -4.14 -13.54
N ILE A 23 12.17 -4.77 -14.72
CA ILE A 23 13.32 -5.57 -15.11
C ILE A 23 14.50 -4.66 -15.47
N LEU A 24 14.28 -3.67 -16.33
CA LEU A 24 15.28 -2.66 -16.69
C LEU A 24 15.73 -1.88 -15.46
N ALA A 25 14.80 -1.49 -14.57
CA ALA A 25 15.16 -0.77 -13.36
C ALA A 25 16.15 -1.56 -12.49
N ILE A 26 15.90 -2.85 -12.26
CA ILE A 26 16.79 -3.74 -11.50
C ILE A 26 18.14 -3.87 -12.20
N LEU A 27 18.15 -4.06 -13.53
CA LEU A 27 19.37 -4.26 -14.30
C LEU A 27 20.29 -3.04 -14.30
N ILE A 28 19.72 -1.85 -14.50
CA ILE A 28 20.46 -0.59 -14.51
C ILE A 28 20.96 -0.26 -13.10
N ALA A 29 20.11 -0.37 -12.07
CA ALA A 29 20.52 -0.13 -10.68
C ALA A 29 21.65 -1.09 -10.23
N ALA A 30 21.67 -2.33 -10.74
CA ALA A 30 22.71 -3.30 -10.46
C ALA A 30 23.97 -3.15 -11.35
N LYS A 31 23.99 -2.22 -12.32
CA LYS A 31 25.06 -2.06 -13.32
C LYS A 31 25.41 -3.39 -13.99
N ALA A 32 24.37 -4.15 -14.34
CA ALA A 32 24.48 -5.52 -14.77
C ALA A 32 25.09 -5.68 -16.18
N LEU A 33 25.02 -4.65 -17.01
CA LEU A 33 25.47 -4.67 -18.39
C LEU A 33 26.92 -4.17 -18.50
N ARG A 34 27.73 -4.81 -19.34
CA ARG A 34 29.18 -4.52 -19.45
C ARG A 34 29.46 -3.12 -20.02
N SER A 35 28.65 -2.69 -20.97
CA SER A 35 28.86 -1.46 -21.75
C SER A 35 27.82 -0.38 -21.45
N CYS A 36 26.96 -0.57 -20.44
CA CYS A 36 25.90 0.37 -20.08
C CYS A 36 25.85 0.50 -18.56
N ASP A 37 26.28 1.65 -18.05
CA ASP A 37 26.24 1.93 -16.62
C ASP A 37 25.00 2.75 -16.24
N THR A 38 24.36 3.40 -17.20
CA THR A 38 23.19 4.27 -17.02
C THR A 38 22.04 3.90 -17.96
N LEU A 39 20.85 4.43 -17.67
CA LEU A 39 19.70 4.33 -18.57
C LEU A 39 20.00 5.03 -19.90
N GLU A 40 20.66 6.18 -19.85
CA GLU A 40 21.04 6.96 -21.02
C GLU A 40 22.00 6.20 -21.94
N ASP A 41 22.97 5.46 -21.38
CA ASP A 41 23.86 4.59 -22.17
C ASP A 41 23.06 3.51 -22.92
N LEU A 42 22.06 2.92 -22.28
CA LEU A 42 21.20 1.91 -22.89
C LEU A 42 20.34 2.50 -24.01
N LEU A 43 19.79 3.71 -23.80
CA LEU A 43 18.94 4.39 -24.78
C LEU A 43 19.74 4.91 -25.99
N ALA A 44 21.04 5.16 -25.82
CA ALA A 44 21.93 5.58 -26.91
C ALA A 44 22.31 4.41 -27.86
N ILE A 45 21.92 3.17 -27.53
CA ILE A 45 22.20 2.02 -28.39
C ILE A 45 21.19 1.97 -29.53
N GLU A 46 21.67 2.24 -30.73
CA GLU A 46 20.91 2.07 -31.96
C GLU A 46 21.36 0.79 -32.67
N PRO A 47 20.51 -0.26 -32.72
CA PRO A 47 20.80 -1.42 -33.55
C PRO A 47 20.80 -1.03 -35.03
N PRO A 48 21.72 -1.57 -35.85
CA PRO A 48 21.64 -1.43 -37.30
C PRO A 48 20.29 -1.93 -37.82
N GLU A 49 19.84 -1.38 -38.95
CA GLU A 49 18.53 -1.71 -39.51
C GLU A 49 18.39 -3.22 -39.76
N GLY A 50 17.38 -3.83 -39.16
CA GLY A 50 17.13 -5.28 -39.27
C GLY A 50 18.04 -6.17 -38.41
N GLU A 51 18.96 -5.60 -37.64
CA GLU A 51 19.86 -6.34 -36.77
C GLU A 51 19.44 -6.26 -35.29
N MET A 52 19.91 -7.23 -34.50
CA MET A 52 19.75 -7.25 -33.05
C MET A 52 21.11 -7.04 -32.40
N ILE A 53 21.20 -6.15 -31.42
CA ILE A 53 22.39 -6.01 -30.59
C ILE A 53 22.27 -6.91 -29.36
N HIS A 54 23.29 -7.73 -29.16
CA HIS A 54 23.44 -8.52 -27.94
C HIS A 54 24.14 -7.68 -26.87
N LEU A 55 23.42 -7.42 -25.77
CA LEU A 55 24.00 -6.79 -24.59
C LEU A 55 24.72 -7.84 -23.74
N GLU A 56 25.97 -7.58 -23.42
CA GLU A 56 26.78 -8.48 -22.62
C GLU A 56 26.65 -8.19 -21.12
N TRP A 57 26.59 -9.26 -20.32
CA TRP A 57 26.60 -9.18 -18.86
C TRP A 57 27.99 -8.84 -18.33
N ARG A 58 28.05 -8.04 -17.27
CA ARG A 58 29.26 -7.83 -16.48
C ARG A 58 29.60 -9.12 -15.73
N ALA A 59 30.83 -9.62 -15.80
CA ALA A 59 31.21 -10.94 -15.26
C ALA A 59 30.79 -11.17 -13.80
N GLY A 60 30.89 -10.15 -12.95
CA GLY A 60 30.51 -10.24 -11.53
C GLY A 60 29.00 -10.44 -11.28
N ILE A 61 28.12 -10.10 -12.22
CA ILE A 61 26.66 -10.21 -12.02
C ILE A 61 26.13 -11.62 -12.21
N LEU A 62 26.87 -12.49 -12.90
CA LEU A 62 26.39 -13.82 -13.31
C LEU A 62 26.11 -14.76 -12.13
N GLU A 63 26.82 -14.56 -11.03
CA GLU A 63 26.66 -15.31 -9.78
C GLU A 63 25.72 -14.60 -8.79
N GLU A 64 25.22 -13.41 -9.12
CA GLU A 64 24.35 -12.63 -8.25
C GLU A 64 22.87 -12.92 -8.55
N PRO A 65 22.02 -13.04 -7.53
CA PRO A 65 20.60 -13.26 -7.75
C PRO A 65 19.94 -12.01 -8.33
N PHE A 66 19.14 -12.21 -9.39
CA PHE A 66 18.38 -11.13 -10.02
C PHE A 66 17.40 -10.45 -9.03
N PHE A 67 16.61 -11.25 -8.31
CA PHE A 67 15.76 -10.76 -7.22
C PHE A 67 16.49 -10.94 -5.89
N ARG A 68 17.13 -9.88 -5.41
CA ARG A 68 17.84 -9.88 -4.13
C ARG A 68 16.88 -9.75 -2.96
N SER A 69 17.25 -10.36 -1.84
CA SER A 69 16.53 -10.24 -0.58
C SER A 69 16.62 -8.80 -0.08
N MET A 70 15.45 -8.19 0.16
CA MET A 70 15.34 -6.90 0.83
C MET A 70 15.20 -7.03 2.37
N SER A 71 15.27 -8.26 2.89
CA SER A 71 15.17 -8.49 4.35
C SER A 71 16.54 -8.51 5.00
N SER A 72 16.62 -7.99 6.24
CA SER A 72 17.70 -8.02 7.24
C SER A 72 19.17 -8.00 6.77
N ARG A 73 20.04 -7.30 7.50
CA ARG A 73 21.50 -7.29 7.24
C ARG A 73 22.15 -8.68 7.04
N ARG A 74 21.56 -9.75 7.59
CA ARG A 74 22.08 -11.13 7.50
C ARG A 74 21.81 -11.83 6.17
N THR A 75 20.81 -11.37 5.41
CA THR A 75 20.41 -11.96 4.12
C THR A 75 20.60 -10.99 2.96
N HIS A 76 21.19 -9.82 3.22
CA HIS A 76 21.45 -8.82 2.19
C HIS A 76 22.33 -9.41 1.07
N GLY A 77 21.83 -9.35 -0.17
CA GLY A 77 22.50 -9.92 -1.34
C GLY A 77 22.15 -11.38 -1.66
N SER A 78 21.43 -12.10 -0.79
CA SER A 78 20.94 -13.45 -1.12
C SER A 78 19.73 -13.39 -2.04
N ILE A 79 19.33 -14.52 -2.64
CA ILE A 79 18.08 -14.59 -3.41
C ILE A 79 16.87 -14.33 -2.50
N GLU A 80 15.88 -13.60 -3.02
CA GLU A 80 14.60 -13.40 -2.35
C GLU A 80 13.85 -14.73 -2.20
N THR A 81 13.36 -15.00 -0.98
CA THR A 81 12.67 -16.27 -0.72
C THR A 81 11.21 -16.22 -1.16
N ALA A 82 10.67 -17.36 -1.58
CA ALA A 82 9.25 -17.48 -1.96
C ALA A 82 8.30 -17.10 -0.81
N MET A 83 8.68 -17.39 0.44
CA MET A 83 7.90 -17.04 1.63
C MET A 83 7.82 -15.52 1.82
N ALA A 84 8.94 -14.82 1.67
CA ALA A 84 8.99 -13.37 1.82
C ALA A 84 8.25 -12.66 0.67
N LEU A 85 8.41 -13.12 -0.58
CA LEU A 85 7.59 -12.67 -1.71
C LEU A 85 6.09 -12.87 -1.42
N GLY A 86 5.69 -14.06 -0.97
CA GLY A 86 4.29 -14.38 -0.65
C GLY A 86 3.72 -13.50 0.46
N LYS A 87 4.52 -13.19 1.50
CA LYS A 87 4.13 -12.27 2.58
C LYS A 87 3.93 -10.85 2.06
N ARG A 88 4.83 -10.35 1.21
CA ARG A 88 4.72 -9.01 0.61
C ARG A 88 3.52 -8.91 -0.34
N LEU A 89 3.30 -9.91 -1.18
CA LEU A 89 2.16 -9.97 -2.08
C LEU A 89 0.83 -9.98 -1.32
N ARG A 90 0.75 -10.78 -0.25
CA ARG A 90 -0.42 -10.77 0.64
C ARG A 90 -0.64 -9.39 1.26
N GLY A 91 0.43 -8.76 1.74
CA GLY A 91 0.37 -7.38 2.23
C GLY A 91 -0.14 -6.39 1.18
N LEU A 92 0.33 -6.49 -0.06
CA LEU A 92 -0.16 -5.68 -1.19
C LEU A 92 -1.66 -5.88 -1.42
N GLY A 93 -2.14 -7.13 -1.46
CA GLY A 93 -3.56 -7.38 -1.67
C GLY A 93 -4.44 -6.81 -0.56
N PHE A 94 -4.02 -6.86 0.71
CA PHE A 94 -4.76 -6.20 1.78
C PHE A 94 -4.80 -4.67 1.60
N ARG A 95 -3.67 -4.06 1.19
CA ARG A 95 -3.63 -2.62 0.88
C ARG A 95 -4.49 -2.25 -0.33
N ALA A 96 -4.70 -3.16 -1.25
CA ALA A 96 -5.60 -3.00 -2.40
C ALA A 96 -7.06 -3.34 -2.09
N GLY A 97 -7.43 -3.58 -0.81
CA GLY A 97 -8.80 -3.83 -0.39
C GLY A 97 -9.29 -5.27 -0.54
N TYR A 98 -8.42 -6.22 -0.90
CA TYR A 98 -8.81 -7.62 -1.00
C TYR A 98 -8.94 -8.25 0.39
N ALA A 99 -10.15 -8.65 0.78
CA ALA A 99 -10.38 -9.45 1.99
C ALA A 99 -9.65 -10.81 1.95
N ARG A 100 -9.46 -11.36 0.74
CA ARG A 100 -8.64 -12.55 0.46
C ARG A 100 -7.66 -12.22 -0.66
N PRO A 101 -6.46 -11.72 -0.32
CA PRO A 101 -5.45 -11.35 -1.30
C PRO A 101 -5.13 -12.46 -2.30
N PRO A 102 -5.00 -12.13 -3.60
CA PRO A 102 -4.56 -13.10 -4.60
C PRO A 102 -3.12 -13.57 -4.31
N THR A 103 -2.87 -14.86 -4.58
CA THR A 103 -1.55 -15.48 -4.50
C THR A 103 -0.88 -15.51 -5.88
N VAL A 104 0.42 -15.81 -5.94
CA VAL A 104 1.15 -16.02 -7.20
C VAL A 104 0.46 -17.07 -8.08
N HIS A 105 -0.13 -18.12 -7.48
CA HIS A 105 -0.86 -19.14 -8.22
C HIS A 105 -2.18 -18.61 -8.81
N ASN A 106 -2.81 -17.61 -8.21
CA ASN A 106 -4.01 -16.99 -8.77
C ASN A 106 -3.67 -16.17 -10.03
N PHE A 107 -2.62 -15.34 -9.98
CA PHE A 107 -2.13 -14.63 -11.17
C PHE A 107 -1.71 -15.59 -12.28
N ARG A 108 -1.05 -16.69 -11.91
CA ARG A 108 -0.71 -17.75 -12.86
C ARG A 108 -1.94 -18.42 -13.47
N ALA A 109 -2.99 -18.70 -12.69
CA ALA A 109 -4.23 -19.26 -13.19
C ALA A 109 -4.89 -18.34 -14.22
N GLU A 110 -5.00 -17.06 -13.89
CA GLU A 110 -5.55 -16.04 -14.79
C GLU A 110 -4.75 -15.94 -16.09
N GLY A 111 -3.42 -15.86 -16.00
CA GLY A 111 -2.56 -15.82 -17.19
C GLY A 111 -2.70 -17.08 -18.05
N LEU A 112 -2.78 -18.27 -17.44
CA LEU A 112 -2.97 -19.51 -18.19
C LEU A 112 -4.37 -19.63 -18.80
N TYR A 113 -5.40 -19.06 -18.16
CA TYR A 113 -6.73 -18.97 -18.72
C TYR A 113 -6.73 -18.17 -20.03
N TRP A 114 -6.17 -16.95 -20.02
CA TRP A 114 -6.08 -16.13 -21.23
C TRP A 114 -5.21 -16.77 -22.32
N ILE A 115 -4.07 -17.37 -21.94
CA ILE A 115 -3.24 -18.09 -22.91
C ILE A 115 -4.02 -19.26 -23.54
N ASN A 116 -4.86 -19.95 -22.78
CA ASN A 116 -5.70 -21.02 -23.31
C ASN A 116 -6.75 -20.53 -24.31
N GLN A 117 -7.24 -19.29 -24.16
CA GLN A 117 -8.20 -18.69 -25.10
C GLN A 117 -7.53 -18.19 -26.38
N LEU A 118 -6.30 -17.67 -26.26
CA LEU A 118 -5.62 -16.96 -27.34
C LEU A 118 -4.63 -17.82 -28.12
N TYR A 119 -4.15 -18.92 -27.54
CA TYR A 119 -3.07 -19.73 -28.11
C TYR A 119 -3.38 -21.23 -28.02
N SER A 120 -2.64 -22.03 -28.79
CA SER A 120 -2.78 -23.49 -28.79
C SER A 120 -2.41 -24.12 -27.43
N VAL A 121 -2.94 -25.33 -27.19
CA VAL A 121 -2.58 -26.14 -26.01
C VAL A 121 -1.07 -26.36 -25.90
N ALA A 122 -0.39 -26.61 -27.02
CA ALA A 122 1.06 -26.80 -27.04
C ALA A 122 1.82 -25.53 -26.61
N GLN A 123 1.40 -24.36 -27.09
CA GLN A 123 1.96 -23.08 -26.66
C GLN A 123 1.68 -22.81 -25.17
N ARG A 124 0.45 -23.09 -24.69
CA ARG A 124 0.09 -23.00 -23.27
C ARG A 124 0.98 -23.90 -22.41
N MET A 125 1.13 -25.17 -22.79
CA MET A 125 1.96 -26.14 -22.06
C MET A 125 3.42 -25.71 -22.03
N LYS A 126 3.98 -25.24 -23.16
CA LYS A 126 5.35 -24.73 -23.23
C LYS A 126 5.56 -23.49 -22.36
N ARG A 127 4.63 -22.53 -22.40
CA ARG A 127 4.68 -21.31 -21.56
C ARG A 127 4.48 -21.62 -20.08
N ALA A 128 3.61 -22.59 -19.76
CA ALA A 128 3.37 -23.04 -18.39
C ALA A 128 4.51 -23.93 -17.85
N GLY A 129 5.37 -24.49 -18.71
CA GLY A 129 6.28 -25.56 -18.30
C GLY A 129 5.55 -26.83 -17.83
N GLN A 130 4.35 -27.09 -18.37
CA GLN A 130 3.55 -28.28 -18.05
C GLN A 130 3.89 -29.42 -19.01
N ARG A 131 4.08 -30.62 -18.48
CA ARG A 131 4.26 -31.85 -19.27
C ARG A 131 2.94 -32.55 -19.62
N ASP A 132 1.89 -32.26 -18.86
CA ASP A 132 0.55 -32.83 -19.04
C ASP A 132 -0.48 -31.70 -19.19
N ALA A 133 -1.25 -31.75 -20.28
CA ALA A 133 -2.32 -30.81 -20.58
C ALA A 133 -3.39 -30.75 -19.49
N ASN A 134 -3.63 -31.88 -18.80
CA ASN A 134 -4.63 -31.99 -17.73
C ASN A 134 -4.28 -31.18 -16.49
N THR A 135 -3.01 -30.82 -16.29
CA THR A 135 -2.58 -29.98 -15.16
C THR A 135 -3.34 -28.67 -15.14
N TYR A 136 -3.61 -28.08 -16.31
CA TYR A 136 -4.44 -26.87 -16.40
C TYR A 136 -5.90 -27.15 -16.05
N ASN A 137 -6.51 -28.16 -16.67
CA ASN A 137 -7.92 -28.51 -16.45
C ASN A 137 -8.22 -28.78 -14.96
N ASN A 138 -7.28 -29.42 -14.26
CA ASN A 138 -7.47 -29.83 -12.87
C ASN A 138 -7.20 -28.74 -11.84
N HIS A 139 -6.33 -27.75 -12.14
CA HIS A 139 -5.81 -26.83 -11.13
C HIS A 139 -5.90 -25.34 -11.49
N TYR A 140 -6.06 -25.00 -12.76
CA TYR A 140 -5.98 -23.61 -13.24
C TYR A 140 -7.20 -23.19 -14.06
N MET A 141 -7.92 -24.12 -14.69
CA MET A 141 -9.16 -23.83 -15.39
C MET A 141 -10.22 -23.33 -14.40
N PRO A 142 -10.92 -22.22 -14.69
CA PRO A 142 -12.01 -21.76 -13.85
C PRO A 142 -13.08 -22.85 -13.65
N ASN A 143 -13.57 -22.99 -12.42
CA ASN A 143 -14.62 -23.98 -12.10
C ASN A 143 -15.97 -23.64 -12.74
N ASN A 144 -16.15 -22.40 -13.22
CA ASN A 144 -17.22 -22.04 -14.13
C ASN A 144 -16.68 -22.24 -15.56
N SER A 145 -17.31 -23.12 -16.33
CA SER A 145 -16.91 -23.40 -17.72
C SER A 145 -17.03 -22.21 -18.67
N GLY A 146 -17.44 -21.03 -18.19
CA GLY A 146 -17.77 -19.85 -19.01
C GLY A 146 -18.96 -20.04 -19.94
N THR A 147 -19.46 -21.27 -20.06
CA THR A 147 -20.64 -21.63 -20.84
C THR A 147 -21.90 -21.24 -20.08
N ASP A 148 -22.47 -20.10 -20.48
CA ASP A 148 -23.87 -19.84 -20.23
C ASP A 148 -24.69 -20.78 -21.13
N GLY A 149 -25.19 -21.86 -20.54
CA GLY A 149 -26.01 -22.83 -21.27
C GLY A 149 -27.21 -22.18 -21.95
N GLN A 150 -27.79 -21.12 -21.36
CA GLN A 150 -28.95 -20.44 -21.92
C GLN A 150 -28.54 -19.41 -22.99
N GLY A 151 -27.53 -18.58 -22.70
CA GLY A 151 -27.00 -17.61 -23.65
C GLY A 151 -26.41 -18.23 -24.92
N THR A 152 -25.89 -19.46 -24.83
CA THR A 152 -25.40 -20.23 -25.99
C THR A 152 -26.53 -20.65 -26.94
N TYR A 153 -27.73 -20.94 -26.43
CA TYR A 153 -28.89 -21.28 -27.27
C TYR A 153 -29.54 -20.05 -27.93
N PHE A 154 -29.42 -18.87 -27.30
CA PHE A 154 -30.14 -17.66 -27.71
C PHE A 154 -29.24 -16.52 -28.24
N GLY A 155 -27.92 -16.73 -28.33
CA GLY A 155 -26.97 -15.75 -28.88
C GLY A 155 -26.79 -14.50 -28.02
N THR A 156 -27.02 -14.58 -26.71
CA THR A 156 -26.93 -13.43 -25.80
C THR A 156 -25.60 -13.38 -25.04
N GLU A 157 -25.09 -12.18 -24.76
CA GLU A 157 -23.85 -11.99 -23.98
C GLU A 157 -23.91 -12.60 -22.58
N VAL A 158 -22.81 -13.26 -22.18
CA VAL A 158 -22.62 -13.89 -20.87
C VAL A 158 -22.52 -12.82 -19.78
N ARG A 159 -23.38 -12.90 -18.76
CA ARG A 159 -23.23 -12.09 -17.54
C ARG A 159 -22.67 -12.94 -16.41
N SER A 160 -21.59 -12.47 -15.79
CA SER A 160 -21.06 -13.05 -14.55
C SER A 160 -21.36 -12.13 -13.36
N VAL A 161 -21.87 -12.69 -12.26
CA VAL A 161 -22.12 -11.97 -11.00
C VAL A 161 -21.53 -12.80 -9.86
N SER A 162 -20.81 -12.14 -8.94
CA SER A 162 -20.20 -12.76 -7.77
C SER A 162 -20.74 -12.17 -6.46
N LEU A 163 -20.68 -12.96 -5.38
CA LEU A 163 -21.36 -12.75 -4.10
C LEU A 163 -20.56 -11.84 -3.16
N LEU A 164 -21.22 -10.85 -2.52
CA LEU A 164 -20.61 -9.97 -1.50
C LEU A 164 -20.31 -10.74 -0.19
N ALA A 165 -19.25 -10.33 0.51
CA ALA A 165 -18.70 -11.03 1.67
C ALA A 165 -19.64 -11.10 2.90
N GLU A 166 -20.48 -10.09 3.10
CA GLU A 166 -21.40 -9.98 4.25
C GLU A 166 -22.49 -11.06 4.25
N LYS A 167 -23.05 -11.39 3.09
CA LYS A 167 -24.06 -12.45 2.97
C LYS A 167 -23.46 -13.85 3.11
N LYS A 168 -22.17 -14.00 2.77
CA LYS A 168 -21.42 -15.23 3.01
C LYS A 168 -21.23 -15.48 4.51
N GLU A 169 -21.04 -14.42 5.29
CA GLU A 169 -20.92 -14.50 6.75
C GLU A 169 -22.27 -14.80 7.42
N ALA A 170 -23.35 -14.12 7.01
CA ALA A 170 -24.70 -14.42 7.50
C ALA A 170 -25.12 -15.87 7.23
N LEU A 171 -24.79 -16.41 6.05
CA LEU A 171 -25.02 -17.81 5.72
C LEU A 171 -24.20 -18.77 6.59
N GLN A 172 -22.93 -18.44 6.84
CA GLN A 172 -22.03 -19.23 7.68
C GLN A 172 -22.53 -19.34 9.12
N ASN A 173 -23.22 -18.31 9.60
CA ASN A 173 -23.82 -18.25 10.93
C ASN A 173 -25.26 -18.77 10.99
N SER A 174 -25.84 -19.19 9.85
CA SER A 174 -27.21 -19.73 9.83
C SER A 174 -27.27 -21.06 10.58
N PRO A 175 -28.36 -21.34 11.35
CA PRO A 175 -28.48 -22.57 12.13
C PRO A 175 -28.31 -23.85 11.30
N LYS A 176 -28.76 -23.85 10.04
CA LYS A 176 -28.63 -24.97 9.11
C LYS A 176 -27.18 -25.22 8.69
N PHE A 177 -26.40 -24.15 8.50
CA PHE A 177 -25.01 -24.22 8.08
C PHE A 177 -24.09 -24.57 9.24
N VAL A 178 -24.36 -24.02 10.43
CA VAL A 178 -23.70 -24.38 11.69
C VAL A 178 -23.92 -25.86 12.00
N ALA A 179 -25.15 -26.36 11.90
CA ALA A 179 -25.44 -27.79 12.13
C ALA A 179 -24.68 -28.71 11.16
N ILE A 180 -24.51 -28.32 9.90
CA ILE A 180 -23.71 -29.07 8.93
C ILE A 180 -22.22 -29.04 9.29
N GLU A 181 -21.68 -27.89 9.72
CA GLU A 181 -20.29 -27.76 10.16
C GLU A 181 -19.99 -28.57 11.42
N GLU A 182 -20.92 -28.60 12.37
CA GLU A 182 -20.83 -29.44 13.57
C GLU A 182 -20.83 -30.94 13.21
N GLU A 183 -21.71 -31.37 12.30
CA GLU A 183 -21.74 -32.76 11.82
C GLU A 183 -20.47 -33.12 11.05
N LEU A 184 -19.95 -32.22 10.20
CA LEU A 184 -18.67 -32.39 9.50
C LEU A 184 -17.51 -32.50 10.49
N THR A 185 -17.51 -31.70 11.56
CA THR A 185 -16.48 -31.71 12.60
C THR A 185 -16.52 -33.00 13.43
N ARG A 186 -17.71 -33.53 13.73
CA ARG A 186 -17.88 -34.84 14.38
C ARG A 186 -17.38 -35.97 13.49
N LEU A 187 -17.72 -35.93 12.21
CA LEU A 187 -17.32 -36.95 11.23
C LEU A 187 -15.84 -36.88 10.82
N ARG A 188 -15.14 -35.78 11.09
CA ARG A 188 -13.68 -35.67 10.90
C ARG A 188 -12.88 -36.62 11.80
N ARG A 189 -13.44 -37.02 12.94
CA ARG A 189 -12.78 -37.93 13.91
C ARG A 189 -12.98 -39.41 13.58
N GLN A 190 -13.66 -39.73 12.49
CA GLN A 190 -13.98 -41.10 12.09
C GLN A 190 -13.48 -41.36 10.67
N GLU A 191 -12.58 -42.33 10.51
CA GLU A 191 -11.99 -42.71 9.21
C GLU A 191 -12.59 -44.02 8.70
N ASN A 192 -13.86 -44.00 8.30
CA ASN A 192 -14.49 -45.16 7.65
C ASN A 192 -15.17 -44.75 6.33
N LYS A 193 -15.44 -45.72 5.45
CA LYS A 193 -16.04 -45.45 4.13
C LYS A 193 -17.41 -44.75 4.25
N LYS A 194 -18.18 -45.08 5.28
CA LYS A 194 -19.50 -44.50 5.56
C LYS A 194 -19.43 -43.01 5.95
N SER A 195 -18.51 -42.64 6.84
CA SER A 195 -18.25 -41.25 7.23
C SER A 195 -17.68 -40.42 6.08
N THR A 196 -16.90 -41.02 5.20
CA THR A 196 -16.39 -40.35 3.99
C THR A 196 -17.50 -40.04 2.98
N SER A 197 -18.39 -41.01 2.71
CA SER A 197 -19.59 -40.79 1.89
C SER A 197 -20.52 -39.74 2.50
N ARG A 198 -20.73 -39.79 3.82
CA ARG A 198 -21.56 -38.83 4.55
C ARG A 198 -20.97 -37.40 4.53
N ARG A 199 -19.65 -37.24 4.67
CA ARG A 199 -18.97 -35.94 4.52
C ARG A 199 -19.19 -35.35 3.13
N LYS A 200 -19.11 -36.19 2.07
CA LYS A 200 -19.40 -35.75 0.69
C LYS A 200 -20.83 -35.24 0.53
N GLN A 201 -21.81 -35.97 1.08
CA GLN A 201 -23.23 -35.54 1.09
C GLN A 201 -23.44 -34.23 1.84
N LEU A 202 -22.77 -34.04 2.98
CA LEU A 202 -22.86 -32.81 3.77
C LEU A 202 -22.24 -31.61 3.05
N TYR A 203 -21.10 -31.77 2.39
CA TYR A 203 -20.53 -30.71 1.55
C TYR A 203 -21.44 -30.36 0.38
N GLU A 204 -22.08 -31.34 -0.24
CA GLU A 204 -23.04 -31.09 -1.33
C GLU A 204 -24.30 -30.37 -0.83
N LYS A 205 -24.82 -30.74 0.35
CA LYS A 205 -25.93 -30.06 1.00
C LYS A 205 -25.58 -28.61 1.37
N LYS A 206 -24.37 -28.39 1.87
CA LYS A 206 -23.82 -27.06 2.17
C LYS A 206 -23.75 -26.18 0.93
N ARG A 207 -23.30 -26.74 -0.20
CA ARG A 207 -23.29 -26.05 -1.50
C ARG A 207 -24.70 -25.71 -1.97
N LYS A 208 -25.65 -26.65 -1.90
CA LYS A 208 -27.05 -26.41 -2.30
C LYS A 208 -27.72 -25.30 -1.50
N LEU A 209 -27.47 -25.23 -0.19
CA LEU A 209 -27.96 -24.14 0.66
C LEU A 209 -27.37 -22.78 0.26
N ALA A 210 -26.08 -22.73 -0.02
CA ALA A 210 -25.44 -21.51 -0.52
C ALA A 210 -26.01 -21.05 -1.86
N ASP A 211 -26.26 -22.00 -2.78
CA ASP A 211 -26.82 -21.70 -4.10
C ASP A 211 -28.30 -21.27 -4.02
N GLN A 212 -29.06 -21.76 -3.04
CA GLN A 212 -30.45 -21.38 -2.81
C GLN A 212 -30.56 -19.95 -2.27
N GLU A 213 -29.82 -19.65 -1.22
CA GLU A 213 -29.78 -18.31 -0.60
C GLU A 213 -29.28 -17.25 -1.58
N LEU A 214 -28.30 -17.60 -2.42
CA LEU A 214 -27.86 -16.76 -3.52
C LEU A 214 -29.00 -16.44 -4.50
N ARG A 215 -29.81 -17.44 -4.89
CA ARG A 215 -30.92 -17.25 -5.82
C ARG A 215 -32.05 -16.40 -5.21
N GLU A 216 -32.40 -16.65 -3.95
CA GLU A 216 -33.40 -15.86 -3.23
C GLU A 216 -32.96 -14.39 -3.08
N TRP A 217 -31.68 -14.17 -2.77
CA TRP A 217 -31.09 -12.83 -2.73
C TRP A 217 -31.08 -12.16 -4.12
N GLN A 218 -30.68 -12.87 -5.18
CA GLN A 218 -30.69 -12.35 -6.56
C GLN A 218 -32.10 -11.93 -7.02
N ASN A 219 -33.12 -12.68 -6.62
CA ASN A 219 -34.51 -12.40 -6.96
C ASN A 219 -35.10 -11.21 -6.20
N THR A 220 -34.50 -10.82 -5.06
CA THR A 220 -34.93 -9.70 -4.23
C THR A 220 -34.15 -8.41 -4.50
N GLN A 221 -33.15 -8.43 -5.39
CA GLN A 221 -32.43 -7.22 -5.80
C GLN A 221 -33.30 -6.35 -6.73
N PRO A 222 -33.37 -5.02 -6.51
CA PRO A 222 -33.95 -4.09 -7.48
C PRO A 222 -33.18 -4.15 -8.80
N ARG A 223 -33.90 -4.15 -9.94
CA ARG A 223 -33.26 -4.07 -11.26
C ARG A 223 -32.74 -2.64 -11.50
N ARG A 224 -31.42 -2.48 -11.40
CA ARG A 224 -30.52 -1.42 -11.94
C ARG A 224 -30.09 -0.25 -11.03
N PRO A 225 -28.89 0.31 -11.32
CA PRO A 225 -28.05 1.02 -10.36
C PRO A 225 -28.36 2.51 -10.34
N ILE A 226 -28.56 3.04 -9.15
CA ILE A 226 -28.40 4.46 -8.89
C ILE A 226 -27.18 4.53 -7.98
N ALA A 227 -26.06 4.98 -8.54
CA ALA A 227 -25.01 5.57 -7.75
C ALA A 227 -25.67 6.71 -6.97
N VAL A 228 -25.79 6.54 -5.66
CA VAL A 228 -26.18 7.65 -4.78
C VAL A 228 -24.92 8.52 -4.66
N PRO A 229 -24.97 9.80 -5.04
CA PRO A 229 -23.89 10.73 -4.70
C PRO A 229 -23.81 10.82 -3.18
N GLY A 230 -22.73 10.31 -2.58
CA GLY A 230 -22.48 10.46 -1.14
C GLY A 230 -22.20 9.17 -0.35
N GLU A 231 -22.15 7.99 -0.96
CA GLU A 231 -21.67 6.80 -0.26
C GLU A 231 -20.14 6.83 -0.14
N LYS A 232 -19.66 7.11 1.08
CA LYS A 232 -18.24 7.17 1.43
C LYS A 232 -17.57 5.84 1.10
N ASP A 233 -16.51 5.93 0.30
CA ASP A 233 -15.53 4.87 0.08
C ASP A 233 -15.23 4.15 1.40
N LEU A 234 -15.16 2.80 1.38
CA LEU A 234 -14.56 2.04 2.47
C LEU A 234 -13.22 2.71 2.85
N PRO A 235 -12.99 3.11 4.11
CA PRO A 235 -11.70 3.65 4.52
C PRO A 235 -10.67 2.52 4.41
N CYS A 236 -9.98 2.45 3.29
CA CYS A 236 -8.79 1.62 3.21
C CYS A 236 -7.73 2.34 4.04
N TYR A 237 -7.60 1.97 5.32
CA TYR A 237 -6.56 2.45 6.26
C TYR A 237 -5.15 2.53 5.63
N HIS A 238 -4.88 1.66 4.65
CA HIS A 238 -3.62 1.66 3.92
C HIS A 238 -3.49 2.75 2.86
N ARG A 239 -4.60 3.15 2.22
CA ARG A 239 -4.64 4.28 1.28
C ARG A 239 -4.48 5.60 2.03
N SER A 240 -5.10 5.73 3.20
CA SER A 240 -4.90 6.89 4.08
C SER A 240 -3.47 6.97 4.62
N LEU A 241 -2.86 5.84 5.01
CA LEU A 241 -1.45 5.83 5.42
C LEU A 241 -0.50 6.24 4.29
N PHE A 242 -0.67 5.69 3.08
CA PHE A 242 0.19 6.03 1.94
C PHE A 242 0.12 7.53 1.60
N ASN A 243 -1.09 8.09 1.57
CA ASN A 243 -1.27 9.53 1.30
C ASN A 243 -0.57 10.41 2.36
N ARG A 244 -0.50 9.97 3.61
CA ARG A 244 0.19 10.70 4.70
C ARG A 244 1.72 10.65 4.62
N VAL A 245 2.30 9.73 3.83
CA VAL A 245 3.77 9.52 3.81
C VAL A 245 4.38 9.64 2.42
N ARG A 246 3.59 9.66 1.34
CA ARG A 246 4.11 9.67 -0.04
C ARG A 246 5.08 10.81 -0.32
N PHE A 247 4.86 11.99 0.26
CA PHE A 247 5.76 13.14 0.12
C PHE A 247 7.18 12.90 0.69
N LEU A 248 7.36 11.92 1.58
CA LEU A 248 8.69 11.53 2.08
C LEU A 248 9.50 10.71 1.07
N ILE A 249 8.84 10.20 0.02
CA ILE A 249 9.44 9.36 -1.02
C ILE A 249 8.98 9.88 -2.39
N PRO A 250 9.55 10.99 -2.88
CA PRO A 250 9.10 11.65 -4.10
C PRO A 250 9.03 10.71 -5.32
N GLU A 251 9.92 9.72 -5.41
CA GLU A 251 9.91 8.71 -6.47
C GLU A 251 8.63 7.85 -6.40
N ARG A 252 8.24 7.37 -5.21
CA ARG A 252 6.99 6.61 -5.05
C ARG A 252 5.74 7.48 -5.22
N ASP A 253 5.84 8.74 -4.82
CA ASP A 253 4.79 9.75 -4.99
C ASP A 253 4.45 9.90 -6.48
N ARG A 254 5.45 10.19 -7.31
CA ARG A 254 5.31 10.26 -8.78
C ARG A 254 4.84 8.95 -9.39
N LEU A 255 5.39 7.81 -8.96
CA LEU A 255 4.97 6.50 -9.46
C LEU A 255 3.49 6.20 -9.17
N ALA A 256 2.93 6.72 -8.08
CA ALA A 256 1.51 6.49 -7.76
C ALA A 256 0.55 7.12 -8.78
N GLU A 257 1.02 8.10 -9.55
CA GLU A 257 0.29 8.73 -10.64
C GLU A 257 0.74 8.13 -11.97
N ASN A 258 2.04 8.24 -12.28
CA ASN A 258 2.58 7.92 -13.60
C ASN A 258 2.43 6.45 -14.00
N LEU A 259 2.39 5.50 -13.05
CA LEU A 259 2.22 4.08 -13.41
C LEU A 259 0.87 3.77 -14.04
N PHE A 260 -0.15 4.58 -13.78
CA PHE A 260 -1.50 4.35 -14.29
C PHE A 260 -1.77 5.09 -15.61
N GLU A 261 -0.84 5.93 -16.05
CA GLU A 261 -0.91 6.58 -17.35
C GLU A 261 -0.76 5.58 -18.49
N THR A 262 -1.52 5.80 -19.56
CA THR A 262 -1.44 5.00 -20.78
C THR A 262 -0.42 5.63 -21.72
N ASP A 263 0.74 5.00 -21.85
CA ASP A 263 1.85 5.55 -22.62
C ASP A 263 2.80 4.43 -23.12
N ILE A 264 3.83 4.80 -23.88
CA ILE A 264 4.92 3.91 -24.28
C ILE A 264 6.12 4.06 -23.35
N LEU A 265 6.96 3.02 -23.25
CA LEU A 265 8.13 3.02 -22.35
C LEU A 265 9.11 4.17 -22.63
N ARG A 266 9.27 4.55 -23.91
CA ARG A 266 10.21 5.58 -24.36
C ARG A 266 9.67 7.01 -24.33
N SER A 267 8.43 7.21 -23.86
CA SER A 267 7.90 8.57 -23.67
C SER A 267 8.60 9.28 -22.51
N SER A 268 8.39 10.59 -22.38
CA SER A 268 8.87 11.33 -21.20
C SER A 268 8.36 10.73 -19.89
N THR A 269 7.07 10.35 -19.84
CA THR A 269 6.44 9.71 -18.67
C THR A 269 7.01 8.32 -18.42
N GLY A 270 7.13 7.49 -19.45
CA GLY A 270 7.71 6.14 -19.35
C GLY A 270 9.15 6.14 -18.85
N LEU A 271 9.96 7.06 -19.35
CA LEU A 271 11.34 7.25 -18.89
C LEU A 271 11.41 7.81 -17.47
N GLN A 272 10.49 8.70 -17.08
CA GLN A 272 10.41 9.18 -15.70
C GLN A 272 10.07 8.05 -14.72
N VAL A 273 9.10 7.19 -15.06
CA VAL A 273 8.76 5.99 -14.29
C VAL A 273 9.98 5.08 -14.12
N LEU A 274 10.72 4.85 -15.21
CA LEU A 274 11.90 4.01 -15.17
C LEU A 274 13.00 4.61 -14.27
N ARG A 275 13.26 5.92 -14.36
CA ARG A 275 14.21 6.62 -13.47
C ARG A 275 13.79 6.54 -12.00
N ASP A 276 12.51 6.73 -11.72
CA ASP A 276 11.98 6.63 -10.35
C ASP A 276 12.14 5.20 -9.79
N MET A 277 11.90 4.17 -10.60
CA MET A 277 12.16 2.78 -10.20
C MET A 277 13.65 2.49 -10.00
N ILE A 278 14.53 2.99 -10.87
CA ILE A 278 15.99 2.84 -10.71
C ILE A 278 16.43 3.46 -9.39
N ALA A 279 16.03 4.70 -9.11
CA ALA A 279 16.37 5.40 -7.86
C ALA A 279 15.87 4.64 -6.62
N LEU A 280 14.69 3.99 -6.70
CA LEU A 280 14.17 3.13 -5.64
C LEU A 280 14.94 1.81 -5.48
N CYS A 281 15.53 1.27 -6.56
CA CYS A 281 16.38 0.09 -6.50
C CYS A 281 17.79 0.42 -5.96
N GLU A 282 18.29 1.63 -6.18
CA GLU A 282 19.62 2.08 -5.71
C GLU A 282 19.65 2.51 -4.24
N THR A 283 18.50 2.92 -3.69
CA THR A 283 18.43 3.40 -2.30
C THR A 283 18.45 2.25 -1.28
N ASP A 284 19.29 2.40 -0.25
CA ASP A 284 19.39 1.47 0.89
C ASP A 284 18.38 1.79 2.01
N THR A 285 17.75 2.96 1.93
CA THR A 285 16.83 3.50 2.91
C THR A 285 15.53 3.93 2.24
N GLU A 286 14.41 3.69 2.92
CA GLU A 286 13.09 4.03 2.39
C GLU A 286 12.82 5.54 2.43
N VAL A 287 13.34 6.22 3.45
CA VAL A 287 13.28 7.68 3.59
C VAL A 287 14.70 8.18 3.85
N LYS A 288 15.21 9.05 2.98
CA LYS A 288 16.57 9.62 3.10
C LYS A 288 16.64 10.66 4.22
N PHE A 289 15.67 11.56 4.24
CA PHE A 289 15.49 12.57 5.28
C PHE A 289 14.05 13.09 5.23
N ARG A 290 13.62 13.79 6.28
CA ARG A 290 12.34 14.50 6.27
C ARG A 290 12.50 15.86 5.57
N PRO A 291 11.66 16.22 4.57
CA PRO A 291 11.66 17.56 3.98
C PRO A 291 11.55 18.66 5.04
N GLY A 292 12.35 19.72 4.91
CA GLY A 292 12.49 20.78 5.92
C GLY A 292 13.41 20.41 7.09
N LEU A 293 13.96 19.19 7.11
CA LEU A 293 14.97 18.72 8.06
C LEU A 293 16.15 18.10 7.31
N GLU A 294 16.57 18.74 6.23
CA GLU A 294 17.73 18.35 5.45
C GLU A 294 18.98 18.31 6.35
N PRO A 295 19.89 17.32 6.19
CA PRO A 295 21.11 17.24 7.00
C PRO A 295 21.97 18.51 6.96
N SER A 296 21.90 19.31 5.89
CA SER A 296 22.60 20.58 5.72
C SER A 296 22.15 21.68 6.69
N LEU A 297 20.95 21.57 7.27
CA LEU A 297 20.44 22.48 8.29
C LEU A 297 21.13 22.29 9.65
N CYS A 298 21.75 21.12 9.88
CA CYS A 298 22.45 20.84 11.12
C CYS A 298 23.78 21.62 11.19
N GLN A 299 23.92 22.46 12.22
CA GLN A 299 25.14 23.24 12.44
C GLN A 299 26.26 22.44 13.12
N CYS A 300 25.99 21.23 13.64
CA CYS A 300 27.01 20.40 14.27
C CYS A 300 28.10 19.93 13.30
N GLY A 301 27.81 19.85 12.00
CA GLY A 301 28.80 19.55 10.96
C GLY A 301 29.76 20.72 10.66
N LYS A 302 29.41 21.95 11.05
CA LYS A 302 30.24 23.16 10.83
C LYS A 302 31.15 23.48 12.01
N SER A 303 30.88 22.92 13.20
CA SER A 303 31.73 23.09 14.37
C SER A 303 32.72 21.93 14.48
N THR A 304 34.02 22.23 14.52
CA THR A 304 35.14 21.29 14.70
C THR A 304 35.16 20.55 16.04
N ARG A 305 34.09 20.59 16.85
CA ARG A 305 33.99 19.81 18.09
C ARG A 305 33.21 18.52 17.85
N ARG A 306 33.90 17.51 17.31
CA ARG A 306 33.47 16.11 17.47
C ARG A 306 33.24 15.89 18.97
N ARG A 307 31.99 15.64 19.38
CA ARG A 307 31.73 15.00 20.67
C ARG A 307 32.55 13.71 20.68
N LYS A 308 33.52 13.62 21.59
CA LYS A 308 34.14 12.35 21.95
C LYS A 308 33.00 11.42 22.38
N LEU A 309 32.61 10.48 21.50
CA LEU A 309 31.92 9.29 21.97
C LEU A 309 32.87 8.55 22.93
N PRO A 310 32.36 7.92 24.00
CA PRO A 310 33.20 7.18 24.92
C PRO A 310 33.99 6.10 24.15
N GLU A 311 35.31 6.11 24.32
CA GLU A 311 36.29 5.16 23.74
C GLU A 311 36.18 3.75 24.36
N SER A 312 34.97 3.24 24.58
CA SER A 312 34.75 1.89 25.10
C SER A 312 33.68 1.14 24.31
N SER A 313 33.95 0.84 23.05
CA SER A 313 33.53 -0.42 22.42
C SER A 313 34.17 -0.55 21.02
N CYS A 314 35.23 -1.34 20.94
CA CYS A 314 35.94 -1.69 19.71
C CYS A 314 35.17 -2.66 18.80
N VAL A 315 33.86 -2.44 18.58
CA VAL A 315 33.02 -3.31 17.72
C VAL A 315 32.18 -2.53 16.69
N ALA A 316 32.08 -1.19 16.76
CA ALA A 316 31.22 -0.41 15.87
C ALA A 316 32.00 0.39 14.83
N LYS A 317 32.69 -0.27 13.88
CA LYS A 317 33.37 0.42 12.76
C LYS A 317 32.51 0.61 11.49
N ASP A 318 31.27 0.07 11.44
CA ASP A 318 30.43 0.09 10.22
C ASP A 318 29.04 0.73 10.36
N LEU A 319 28.76 1.47 11.44
CA LEU A 319 27.50 2.20 11.56
C LEU A 319 27.69 3.62 11.04
N LYS A 320 27.37 3.85 9.76
CA LYS A 320 27.02 5.20 9.28
C LYS A 320 26.04 5.80 10.28
N PRO A 321 26.24 7.04 10.77
CA PRO A 321 25.29 7.66 11.68
C PRO A 321 23.93 7.67 11.00
N THR A 322 22.97 6.95 11.58
CA THR A 322 21.58 6.96 11.13
C THR A 322 21.06 8.38 11.24
N TYR A 323 20.45 8.89 10.16
CA TYR A 323 19.82 10.21 10.13
C TYR A 323 18.92 10.40 11.36
N ASP A 324 19.21 11.43 12.17
CA ASP A 324 18.46 11.78 13.39
C ASP A 324 17.75 13.12 13.17
N TRP A 325 16.50 13.03 12.71
CA TRP A 325 15.67 14.21 12.44
C TRP A 325 15.45 15.06 13.71
N LYS A 326 15.39 14.46 14.90
CA LYS A 326 15.21 15.20 16.15
C LYS A 326 16.42 16.07 16.43
N HIS A 327 17.61 15.53 16.19
CA HIS A 327 18.84 16.30 16.30
C HIS A 327 18.87 17.45 15.31
N VAL A 328 18.55 17.23 14.03
CA VAL A 328 18.52 18.31 13.02
C VAL A 328 17.53 19.40 13.43
N TYR A 329 16.31 19.01 13.82
CA TYR A 329 15.26 19.90 14.28
C TYR A 329 15.71 20.75 15.49
N SER A 330 16.20 20.12 16.56
CA SER A 330 16.66 20.85 17.74
C SER A 330 17.91 21.68 17.48
N CYS A 331 18.83 21.20 16.63
CA CYS A 331 20.06 21.92 16.30
C CYS A 331 19.75 23.21 15.52
N PHE A 332 18.91 23.12 14.49
CA PHE A 332 18.51 24.28 13.71
C PHE A 332 17.74 25.28 14.58
N LYS A 333 16.73 24.80 15.31
CA LYS A 333 15.92 25.62 16.23
C LYS A 333 16.77 26.38 17.25
N ASN A 334 17.76 25.73 17.85
CA ASN A 334 18.66 26.35 18.82
C ASN A 334 19.72 27.27 18.20
N SER A 335 19.94 27.19 16.88
CA SER A 335 20.92 28.03 16.17
C SER A 335 20.35 29.37 15.70
N CYS A 336 19.03 29.49 15.62
CA CYS A 336 18.35 30.72 15.26
C CYS A 336 18.42 31.73 16.42
N SER A 337 18.79 32.98 16.13
CA SER A 337 18.79 34.09 17.09
C SER A 337 17.36 34.62 17.28
N GLY A 338 16.45 33.78 17.78
CA GLY A 338 15.03 34.10 17.95
C GLY A 338 14.15 32.86 17.90
N PHE A 339 12.83 33.07 17.88
CA PHE A 339 11.87 31.98 17.68
C PHE A 339 12.03 31.36 16.29
N ALA A 340 12.06 30.04 16.22
CA ALA A 340 11.99 29.29 14.97
C ALA A 340 11.21 27.99 15.20
N GLU A 341 10.29 27.68 14.29
CA GLU A 341 9.51 26.45 14.33
C GLU A 341 9.35 25.88 12.92
N LEU A 342 9.39 24.55 12.81
CA LEU A 342 9.10 23.86 11.55
C LEU A 342 7.60 23.61 11.49
N CYS A 343 6.93 24.11 10.45
CA CYS A 343 5.58 23.66 10.13
C CYS A 343 5.63 22.27 9.51
N PHE A 344 5.19 21.24 10.22
CA PHE A 344 5.16 19.86 9.71
C PHE A 344 4.13 19.64 8.61
N MET A 345 3.18 20.57 8.43
CA MET A 345 2.20 20.54 7.32
C MET A 345 2.80 21.11 6.03
N CYS A 346 3.59 22.20 6.12
CA CYS A 346 4.20 22.84 4.96
C CYS A 346 5.60 22.30 4.64
N ASN A 347 6.27 21.65 5.61
CA ASN A 347 7.70 21.31 5.56
C ASN A 347 8.62 22.54 5.49
N GLU A 348 8.21 23.65 6.12
CA GLU A 348 8.92 24.93 6.06
C GLU A 348 9.20 25.50 7.45
N TRP A 349 10.38 26.08 7.63
CA TRP A 349 10.76 26.80 8.85
C TRP A 349 10.18 28.21 8.84
N VAL A 350 9.49 28.55 9.92
CA VAL A 350 8.98 29.90 10.17
C VAL A 350 9.79 30.52 11.30
N VAL A 351 10.34 31.70 11.05
CA VAL A 351 11.21 32.42 12.00
C VAL A 351 10.47 33.67 12.51
N GLY A 352 10.42 33.80 13.83
CA GLY A 352 9.72 34.86 14.55
C GLY A 352 8.34 34.44 15.07
N GLU A 353 7.99 34.88 16.28
CA GLU A 353 6.76 34.48 16.97
C GLU A 353 5.51 35.00 16.25
N GLN A 354 5.53 36.26 15.79
CA GLN A 354 4.42 36.84 15.06
C GLN A 354 4.19 36.14 13.72
N GLN A 355 5.28 35.85 12.99
CA GLN A 355 5.24 35.12 11.72
C GLN A 355 4.68 33.72 11.91
N TRP A 356 5.03 33.05 13.02
CA TRP A 356 4.47 31.75 13.36
C TRP A 356 2.98 31.82 13.68
N SER A 357 2.56 32.78 14.50
CA SER A 357 1.13 32.98 14.81
C SER A 357 0.32 33.28 13.55
N ASP A 358 0.84 34.15 12.67
CA ASP A 358 0.20 34.48 11.39
C ASP A 358 0.15 33.26 10.46
N HIS A 359 1.23 32.47 10.37
CA HIS A 359 1.26 31.21 9.62
C HIS A 359 0.23 30.21 10.15
N CYS A 360 0.15 30.01 11.48
CA CYS A 360 -0.88 29.17 12.09
C CYS A 360 -2.28 29.66 11.76
N ARG A 361 -2.51 30.98 11.75
CA ARG A 361 -3.81 31.56 11.38
C ARG A 361 -4.19 31.22 9.94
N THR A 362 -3.25 31.26 8.99
CA THR A 362 -3.55 30.88 7.59
C THR A 362 -4.06 29.45 7.43
N HIS A 363 -3.57 28.49 8.24
CA HIS A 363 -4.11 27.12 8.24
C HIS A 363 -5.51 27.06 8.86
N LEU A 364 -5.74 27.77 9.97
CA LEU A 364 -7.04 27.80 10.63
C LEU A 364 -8.12 28.47 9.78
N ASP A 365 -7.75 29.46 8.98
CA ASP A 365 -8.64 30.16 8.04
C ASP A 365 -8.96 29.33 6.80
N CYS A 366 -8.19 28.25 6.55
CA CYS A 366 -8.39 27.32 5.45
C CYS A 366 -8.58 25.88 5.98
N PRO A 367 -9.74 25.52 6.56
CA PRO A 367 -9.95 24.21 7.20
C PRO A 367 -9.67 22.98 6.32
N GLU A 368 -9.71 23.12 4.99
CA GLU A 368 -9.35 22.08 4.02
C GLU A 368 -7.85 21.72 4.07
N THR A 369 -6.99 22.60 4.58
CA THR A 369 -5.54 22.31 4.75
C THR A 369 -5.25 21.55 6.05
N LEU A 370 -6.21 21.49 6.98
CA LEU A 370 -6.04 20.81 8.26
C LEU A 370 -6.03 19.29 8.09
N PRO A 371 -5.20 18.57 8.87
CA PRO A 371 -5.06 17.13 8.70
C PRO A 371 -6.31 16.42 9.21
N VAL A 372 -6.91 15.59 8.36
CA VAL A 372 -8.00 14.67 8.77
C VAL A 372 -7.51 13.71 9.87
N TYR A 373 -6.27 13.23 9.74
CA TYR A 373 -5.63 12.36 10.72
C TYR A 373 -4.73 13.16 11.65
N CYS A 374 -5.18 13.35 12.88
CA CYS A 374 -4.52 14.20 13.87
C CYS A 374 -3.46 13.50 14.72
N ASP A 375 -3.23 12.19 14.55
CA ASP A 375 -2.23 11.45 15.32
C ASP A 375 -0.81 11.63 14.74
N PRO A 376 0.24 11.65 15.57
CA PRO A 376 1.60 11.69 15.07
C PRO A 376 1.96 10.35 14.40
N LEU A 377 2.52 10.43 13.19
CA LEU A 377 2.92 9.27 12.40
C LEU A 377 4.42 9.23 12.20
N THR A 378 5.07 8.13 12.59
CA THR A 378 6.48 7.89 12.27
C THR A 378 6.56 6.87 11.12
N TYR A 379 7.36 7.19 10.10
CA TYR A 379 7.58 6.34 8.94
C TYR A 379 9.04 6.39 8.52
N GLY A 380 9.64 5.24 8.17
CA GLY A 380 11.06 5.20 7.76
C GLY A 380 12.04 5.74 8.80
N GLY A 381 11.69 5.74 10.09
CA GLY A 381 12.52 6.30 11.17
C GLY A 381 12.39 7.82 11.36
N VAL A 382 11.53 8.49 10.59
CA VAL A 382 11.30 9.94 10.69
C VAL A 382 9.85 10.25 11.08
N LEU A 383 9.61 11.39 11.74
CA LEU A 383 8.26 11.86 12.01
C LEU A 383 7.63 12.36 10.69
N ALA A 384 6.68 11.63 10.13
CA ALA A 384 5.98 11.97 8.88
C ALA A 384 4.94 13.08 9.09
N THR A 385 4.12 12.97 10.14
CA THR A 385 3.16 14.00 10.52
C THR A 385 3.27 14.25 12.01
N ALA A 386 3.27 15.52 12.42
CA ALA A 386 3.08 15.87 13.83
C ALA A 386 1.66 15.51 14.26
N GLY A 387 1.48 15.35 15.57
CA GLY A 387 0.16 15.22 16.18
C GLY A 387 -0.46 16.59 16.41
N TYR A 388 -1.78 16.68 16.26
CA TYR A 388 -2.58 17.88 16.53
C TYR A 388 -3.74 17.51 17.44
N CYS A 389 -4.13 18.42 18.33
CA CYS A 389 -5.28 18.21 19.20
C CYS A 389 -6.53 18.77 18.53
N VAL A 390 -7.48 17.90 18.17
CA VAL A 390 -8.76 18.32 17.55
C VAL A 390 -9.49 19.36 18.41
N PHE A 391 -9.48 19.19 19.73
CA PHE A 391 -10.14 20.09 20.68
C PHE A 391 -9.48 21.48 20.71
N CYS A 392 -8.14 21.55 20.75
CA CYS A 392 -7.44 22.83 20.68
C CYS A 392 -7.68 23.51 19.33
N MET A 393 -7.65 22.74 18.23
CA MET A 393 -7.93 23.31 16.91
C MET A 393 -9.34 23.92 16.83
N SER A 394 -10.34 23.32 17.49
CA SER A 394 -11.71 23.84 17.51
C SER A 394 -11.96 25.03 18.44
N GLU A 395 -11.08 25.32 19.40
CA GLU A 395 -11.33 26.32 20.44
C GLU A 395 -10.95 27.74 19.96
N PRO A 396 -11.92 28.63 19.64
CA PRO A 396 -11.62 29.93 19.03
C PRO A 396 -11.00 30.92 20.01
N SER A 397 -11.13 30.70 21.32
CA SER A 397 -10.55 31.57 22.35
C SER A 397 -9.04 31.43 22.50
N LEU A 398 -8.46 30.35 21.99
CA LEU A 398 -7.01 30.10 22.04
C LEU A 398 -6.29 30.83 20.89
N ALA A 399 -5.06 31.27 21.17
CA ALA A 399 -4.18 31.84 20.15
C ALA A 399 -3.85 30.80 19.04
N PRO A 400 -3.63 31.22 17.78
CA PRO A 400 -3.41 30.31 16.65
C PRO A 400 -2.32 29.25 16.88
N GLU A 401 -1.20 29.64 17.47
CA GLU A 401 -0.05 28.79 17.78
C GLU A 401 -0.33 27.76 18.89
N ILE A 402 -1.31 28.01 19.76
CA ILE A 402 -1.79 27.07 20.77
C ILE A 402 -2.77 26.08 20.13
N ARG A 403 -3.67 26.58 19.26
CA ARG A 403 -4.64 25.76 18.53
C ARG A 403 -3.94 24.74 17.62
N LEU A 404 -2.83 25.14 16.98
CA LEU A 404 -2.00 24.30 16.11
C LEU A 404 -0.71 23.81 16.78
N HIS A 405 -0.75 23.55 18.09
CA HIS A 405 0.41 22.96 18.77
C HIS A 405 0.79 21.61 18.14
N GLN A 406 2.06 21.49 17.73
CA GLN A 406 2.60 20.32 17.04
C GLN A 406 3.23 19.34 18.03
N PHE A 407 2.59 18.20 18.25
CA PHE A 407 3.13 17.14 19.10
C PHE A 407 4.09 16.25 18.30
N LEU A 408 5.35 16.21 18.72
CA LEU A 408 6.41 15.48 18.02
C LEU A 408 6.53 14.01 18.43
N ASP A 409 5.80 13.59 19.46
CA ASP A 409 5.75 12.22 19.94
C ASP A 409 4.33 11.81 20.32
N ARG A 410 4.06 10.51 20.19
CA ARG A 410 2.73 9.94 20.41
C ARG A 410 2.30 9.98 21.88
N TYR A 411 3.25 9.98 22.81
CA TYR A 411 2.92 9.92 24.23
C TYR A 411 2.37 11.27 24.71
N SER A 412 3.09 12.36 24.43
CA SER A 412 2.67 13.72 24.80
C SER A 412 1.37 14.13 24.10
N TRP A 413 1.23 13.80 22.82
CA TRP A 413 -0.01 13.98 22.07
C TRP A 413 -1.19 13.27 22.74
N ARG A 414 -1.05 11.97 23.00
CA ARG A 414 -2.14 11.14 23.55
C ARG A 414 -2.54 11.61 24.94
N ASP A 415 -1.58 11.95 25.80
CA ASP A 415 -1.87 12.48 27.14
C ASP A 415 -2.68 13.78 27.06
N HIS A 416 -2.26 14.70 26.20
CA HIS A 416 -2.94 15.98 26.02
C HIS A 416 -4.36 15.81 25.45
N VAL A 417 -4.53 15.02 24.39
CA VAL A 417 -5.85 14.75 23.80
C VAL A 417 -6.77 14.06 24.81
N TYR A 418 -6.24 13.13 25.61
CA TYR A 418 -7.03 12.42 26.62
C TYR A 418 -7.60 13.35 27.69
N ARG A 419 -6.85 14.37 28.12
CA ARG A 419 -7.36 15.38 29.06
C ARG A 419 -8.53 16.19 28.51
N HIS A 420 -8.47 16.58 27.24
CA HIS A 420 -9.61 17.24 26.58
C HIS A 420 -10.79 16.28 26.39
N PHE A 421 -10.52 15.04 26.00
CA PHE A 421 -11.54 14.01 25.85
C PHE A 421 -12.32 13.77 27.15
N GLN A 422 -11.65 13.72 28.30
CA GLN A 422 -12.32 13.59 29.60
C GLN A 422 -13.30 14.75 29.89
N THR A 423 -12.92 15.98 29.54
CA THR A 423 -13.80 17.16 29.71
C THR A 423 -15.00 17.10 28.75
N TYR A 424 -14.76 16.63 27.52
CA TYR A 424 -15.82 16.43 26.53
C TYR A 424 -16.83 15.36 26.98
N VAL A 425 -16.35 14.22 27.49
CA VAL A 425 -17.18 13.13 28.02
C VAL A 425 -18.13 13.64 29.10
N GLN A 426 -17.62 14.44 30.05
CA GLN A 426 -18.45 15.05 31.09
C GLN A 426 -19.58 15.93 30.53
N THR A 427 -19.34 16.60 29.39
CA THR A 427 -20.32 17.47 28.74
C THR A 427 -21.42 16.67 28.04
N VAL A 428 -21.05 15.57 27.37
CA VAL A 428 -22.00 14.69 26.68
C VAL A 428 -22.84 13.87 27.67
N GLU A 429 -22.23 13.36 28.73
CA GLU A 429 -22.92 12.62 29.79
C GLU A 429 -23.90 13.50 30.59
N ALA A 430 -23.72 14.83 30.59
CA ALA A 430 -24.68 15.78 31.13
C ALA A 430 -25.93 16.00 30.24
N GLY A 431 -26.11 15.19 29.19
CA GLY A 431 -27.30 15.17 28.33
C GLY A 431 -27.29 16.21 27.21
N LYS A 432 -26.13 16.79 26.88
CA LYS A 432 -25.97 17.73 25.77
C LYS A 432 -25.27 17.04 24.60
N PRO A 433 -25.95 16.83 23.45
CA PRO A 433 -25.27 16.41 22.23
C PRO A 433 -24.12 17.38 21.93
N ALA A 434 -22.96 16.85 21.57
CA ALA A 434 -21.82 17.66 21.20
C ALA A 434 -21.40 17.32 19.76
N PRO A 435 -21.12 18.35 18.94
CA PRO A 435 -20.66 18.15 17.58
C PRO A 435 -19.26 17.56 17.58
N CYS A 436 -18.88 16.93 16.47
CA CYS A 436 -17.49 16.55 16.24
C CYS A 436 -16.55 17.75 16.49
N PRO A 437 -15.49 17.60 17.31
CA PRO A 437 -14.55 18.67 17.58
C PRO A 437 -13.59 18.93 16.40
N HIS A 438 -13.66 18.16 15.31
CA HIS A 438 -12.77 18.38 14.17
C HIS A 438 -13.24 19.60 13.37
N PRO A 439 -12.39 20.62 13.15
CA PRO A 439 -12.77 21.85 12.43
C PRO A 439 -13.05 21.66 10.92
N HIS A 440 -13.01 20.44 10.41
CA HIS A 440 -13.19 20.16 8.98
C HIS A 440 -14.68 20.09 8.67
N ARG A 441 -15.14 20.91 7.71
CA ARG A 441 -16.57 21.06 7.34
C ARG A 441 -17.25 19.81 6.77
N GLN A 442 -16.57 18.66 6.74
CA GLN A 442 -17.09 17.41 6.19
C GLN A 442 -17.63 16.47 7.29
N CYS A 443 -17.58 16.89 8.55
CA CYS A 443 -18.11 16.14 9.67
C CYS A 443 -19.17 16.93 10.46
N ASP A 444 -20.42 16.85 9.99
CA ASP A 444 -21.60 17.40 10.68
C ASP A 444 -22.26 16.36 11.62
N ILE A 445 -21.47 15.41 12.14
CA ILE A 445 -21.99 14.36 13.01
C ILE A 445 -22.21 14.93 14.41
N ASN A 446 -23.46 14.90 14.87
CA ASN A 446 -23.80 15.13 16.27
C ASN A 446 -23.65 13.82 17.04
N LEU A 447 -22.85 13.84 18.09
CA LEU A 447 -22.52 12.67 18.88
C LEU A 447 -23.31 12.72 20.19
N GLU A 448 -24.13 11.70 20.43
CA GLU A 448 -25.02 11.59 21.59
C GLU A 448 -24.33 10.91 22.78
N THR A 449 -23.22 10.19 22.53
CA THR A 449 -22.46 9.50 23.58
C THR A 449 -20.96 9.68 23.38
N ALA A 450 -20.19 9.64 24.48
CA ALA A 450 -18.73 9.64 24.45
C ALA A 450 -18.14 8.47 23.63
N LYS A 451 -18.84 7.32 23.63
CA LYS A 451 -18.43 6.13 22.88
C LYS A 451 -18.59 6.31 21.36
N GLN A 452 -19.60 7.05 20.92
CA GLN A 452 -19.73 7.44 19.51
C GLN A 452 -18.59 8.38 19.10
N LEU A 453 -18.17 9.31 19.97
CA LEU A 453 -16.97 10.12 19.71
C LEU A 453 -15.71 9.26 19.59
N GLU A 454 -15.52 8.30 20.50
CA GLU A 454 -14.34 7.42 20.47
C GLU A 454 -14.25 6.65 19.15
N PHE A 455 -15.36 6.06 18.69
CA PHE A 455 -15.40 5.40 17.38
C PHE A 455 -15.17 6.39 16.23
N HIS A 456 -15.81 7.54 16.29
CA HIS A 456 -15.68 8.56 15.25
C HIS A 456 -14.25 9.12 15.12
N LEU A 457 -13.49 9.22 16.20
CA LEU A 457 -12.09 9.66 16.18
C LEU A 457 -11.10 8.54 15.81
N LEU A 458 -11.54 7.28 15.80
CA LEU A 458 -10.75 6.12 15.39
C LEU A 458 -10.89 5.79 13.90
N ASP A 459 -12.04 6.15 13.31
CA ASP A 459 -12.35 6.04 11.88
C ASP A 459 -11.73 7.20 11.07
#